data_AF-A0A317IKB4-F1
#
_entry.id   AF-A0A317IKB4-F1
#
_cell.length_a   1.000
_cell.length_b   1.000
_cell.length_c   1.000
_cell.angle_alpha   90.00
_cell.angle_beta   90.00
_cell.angle_gamma   90.00
#
_symmetry.space_group_name_H-M   'P 1'
#
loop_
_entity.id
_entity.type
_entity.pdbx_description
1 polymer ?
#
loop_
_entity_poly.entity_id
_entity_poly.type
_entity_poly.pdbx_seq_one_letter_code
_entity_poly.pdbx_strand_id
1 'polypeptide(L)'
;MLRVLLPLLAASAAWAADPGFELSGRLVPRSGASVSLFGSTVPFSAYTLANVDGSFHFKKLEPGMYTLSVFIRRRGETRRTIEIGPGTANSKGRVAVTLQLKDSDFVYATSLRRHIVSARQLAIPESALRSYRDAQKDLSRYDVDSAVKHLERAVDLAPQFSAAWNNLGTIAYQGRKYDRAEECFRMAVQQDPQSYEALVNLGGVLVTLRKLDEALDYNLKAVLARPNDALANAQLGFTYFSVGQYDLAVKYLEHTRELDPANFSYPQLLLFQIYSRRGQRDQAAQMLEDFLTRHPDWPQADKMRETIAGLRAPSH
;
A
#
# COMPACT_ATOMS: atom_id res chain seq x y z
N MET A 1 -65.25 13.53 -0.56
CA MET A 1 -63.80 13.57 -0.85
C MET A 1 -63.34 12.15 -1.16
N LEU A 2 -63.08 11.88 -2.44
CA LEU A 2 -62.80 10.56 -2.99
C LEU A 2 -61.31 10.22 -2.75
N ARG A 3 -61.03 9.15 -1.99
CA ARG A 3 -59.67 8.62 -1.80
C ARG A 3 -59.34 7.71 -2.99
N VAL A 4 -58.42 8.13 -3.85
CA VAL A 4 -57.85 7.31 -4.91
C VAL A 4 -56.70 6.49 -4.30
N LEU A 5 -56.91 5.19 -4.16
CA LEU A 5 -55.88 4.18 -3.88
C LEU A 5 -55.27 3.75 -5.21
N LEU A 6 -54.03 4.15 -5.49
CA LEU A 6 -53.22 3.57 -6.56
C LEU A 6 -52.58 2.25 -6.06
N PRO A 7 -52.65 1.13 -6.79
CA PRO A 7 -51.85 -0.03 -6.47
C PRO A 7 -50.43 0.18 -7.01
N LEU A 8 -49.43 0.12 -6.13
CA LEU A 8 -48.04 -0.06 -6.54
C LEU A 8 -47.89 -1.47 -7.11
N LEU A 9 -47.77 -1.56 -8.44
CA LEU A 9 -47.22 -2.74 -9.10
C LEU A 9 -45.75 -2.88 -8.71
N ALA A 10 -45.46 -3.78 -7.76
CA ALA A 10 -44.12 -4.27 -7.52
C ALA A 10 -43.69 -5.14 -8.71
N ALA A 11 -43.05 -4.52 -9.70
CA ALA A 11 -42.29 -5.26 -10.69
C ALA A 11 -41.04 -5.82 -10.00
N SER A 12 -41.11 -7.10 -9.60
CA SER A 12 -39.94 -7.89 -9.24
C SER A 12 -39.08 -8.08 -10.49
N ALA A 13 -38.19 -7.12 -10.77
CA ALA A 13 -37.11 -7.32 -11.71
C ALA A 13 -36.17 -8.36 -11.11
N ALA A 14 -36.24 -9.59 -11.61
CA ALA A 14 -35.20 -10.58 -11.42
C ALA A 14 -33.87 -9.95 -11.89
N TRP A 15 -32.98 -9.67 -10.95
CA TRP A 15 -31.60 -9.27 -11.26
C TRP A 15 -30.93 -10.48 -11.91
N ALA A 16 -30.96 -10.54 -13.25
CA ALA A 16 -29.93 -11.23 -13.98
C ALA A 16 -28.61 -10.56 -13.57
N ALA A 17 -27.72 -11.31 -12.92
CA ALA A 17 -26.40 -10.83 -12.57
C ALA A 17 -25.72 -10.34 -13.85
N ASP A 18 -25.61 -9.03 -14.02
CA ASP A 18 -24.96 -8.43 -15.18
C ASP A 18 -23.53 -8.96 -15.21
N PRO A 19 -23.09 -9.66 -16.27
CA PRO A 19 -21.74 -10.17 -16.35
C PRO A 19 -20.80 -8.96 -16.38
N GLY A 20 -20.26 -8.61 -15.20
CA GLY A 20 -19.44 -7.41 -15.02
C GLY A 20 -18.35 -7.28 -16.09
N PHE A 21 -17.92 -6.04 -16.33
CA PHE A 21 -16.99 -5.69 -17.40
C PHE A 21 -15.69 -6.51 -17.33
N GLU A 22 -15.10 -6.71 -18.50
CA GLU A 22 -13.82 -7.37 -18.65
C GLU A 22 -12.76 -6.37 -19.14
N LEU A 23 -11.58 -6.38 -18.54
CA LEU A 23 -10.43 -5.61 -18.99
C LEU A 23 -9.40 -6.55 -19.58
N SER A 24 -9.05 -6.37 -20.84
CA SER A 24 -7.89 -7.00 -21.47
C SER A 24 -6.85 -5.94 -21.78
N GLY A 25 -5.58 -6.24 -21.59
CA GLY A 25 -4.54 -5.32 -21.99
C GLY A 25 -3.27 -5.97 -22.48
N ARG A 26 -2.41 -5.14 -23.07
CA ARG A 26 -1.11 -5.53 -23.61
C ARG A 26 -0.02 -4.54 -23.21
N LEU A 27 1.09 -5.06 -22.72
CA LEU A 27 2.31 -4.31 -22.38
C LEU A 27 3.22 -4.16 -23.60
N VAL A 28 3.74 -2.95 -23.80
CA VAL A 28 4.69 -2.63 -24.88
C VAL A 28 5.85 -1.82 -24.28
N PRO A 29 7.11 -2.32 -24.30
CA PRO A 29 7.53 -3.60 -24.85
C PRO A 29 6.95 -4.78 -24.07
N ARG A 30 6.80 -5.92 -24.78
CA ARG A 30 6.30 -7.17 -24.20
C ARG A 30 7.25 -7.59 -23.08
N SER A 31 6.70 -7.73 -21.89
CA SER A 31 7.48 -7.98 -20.68
C SER A 31 6.65 -8.81 -19.70
N GLY A 32 7.32 -9.73 -19.01
CA GLY A 32 6.74 -10.38 -17.85
C GLY A 32 6.61 -9.35 -16.73
N ALA A 33 5.38 -9.08 -16.30
CA ALA A 33 5.09 -8.09 -15.29
C ALA A 33 4.00 -8.61 -14.35
N SER A 34 4.05 -8.17 -13.09
CA SER A 34 2.89 -8.28 -12.23
C SER A 34 1.99 -7.08 -12.52
N VAL A 35 0.75 -7.36 -12.91
CA VAL A 35 -0.26 -6.36 -13.19
C VAL A 35 -1.29 -6.40 -12.07
N SER A 36 -1.47 -5.29 -11.38
CA SER A 36 -2.47 -5.13 -10.32
C SER A 36 -3.49 -4.09 -10.76
N LEU A 37 -4.76 -4.32 -10.46
CA LEU A 37 -5.86 -3.43 -10.77
C LEU A 37 -6.59 -3.08 -9.48
N PHE A 38 -6.67 -1.78 -9.19
CA PHE A 38 -7.27 -1.26 -7.97
C PHE A 38 -8.41 -0.32 -8.31
N GLY A 39 -9.59 -0.55 -7.77
CA GLY A 39 -10.72 0.35 -7.93
C GLY A 39 -10.46 1.67 -7.20
N SER A 40 -10.56 2.77 -7.94
CA SER A 40 -10.33 4.13 -7.43
C SER A 40 -11.65 4.80 -7.00
N THR A 41 -12.77 4.38 -7.58
CA THR A 41 -14.13 4.85 -7.24
C THR A 41 -15.07 3.73 -6.81
N VAL A 42 -14.58 2.48 -6.81
CA VAL A 42 -15.32 1.27 -6.41
C VAL A 42 -14.40 0.35 -5.62
N PRO A 43 -14.87 -0.40 -4.61
CA PRO A 43 -14.05 -1.36 -3.88
C PRO A 43 -13.66 -2.54 -4.79
N PHE A 44 -12.43 -2.54 -5.29
CA PHE A 44 -11.91 -3.64 -6.10
C PHE A 44 -10.40 -3.76 -5.97
N SER A 45 -9.89 -4.98 -5.83
CA SER A 45 -8.47 -5.28 -5.91
C SER A 45 -8.27 -6.65 -6.55
N ALA A 46 -7.49 -6.70 -7.61
CA ALA A 46 -7.09 -7.95 -8.23
C ALA A 46 -5.66 -7.84 -8.79
N TYR A 47 -5.04 -8.98 -9.03
CA TYR A 47 -3.76 -9.05 -9.71
C TYR A 47 -3.71 -10.23 -10.68
N THR A 48 -2.85 -10.10 -11.68
CA THR A 48 -2.50 -11.16 -12.62
C THR A 48 -1.04 -11.02 -13.02
N LEU A 49 -0.44 -12.10 -13.52
CA LEU A 49 0.81 -12.01 -14.26
C LEU A 49 0.49 -11.71 -15.72
N ALA A 50 1.25 -10.80 -16.33
CA ALA A 50 1.24 -10.66 -17.78
C ALA A 50 1.89 -11.89 -18.41
N ASN A 51 1.27 -12.40 -19.46
CA ASN A 51 1.82 -13.46 -20.30
C ASN A 51 3.14 -13.02 -20.94
N VAL A 52 3.91 -13.97 -21.48
CA VAL A 52 5.19 -13.71 -22.18
C VAL A 52 5.02 -12.71 -23.33
N ASP A 53 3.84 -12.68 -23.95
CA ASP A 53 3.51 -11.74 -25.03
C ASP A 53 3.04 -10.35 -24.54
N GLY A 54 3.11 -10.11 -23.23
CA GLY A 54 2.69 -8.90 -22.54
C GLY A 54 1.18 -8.80 -22.30
N SER A 55 0.39 -9.81 -22.63
CA SER A 55 -1.07 -9.76 -22.43
C SER A 55 -1.49 -10.03 -20.99
N PHE A 56 -2.53 -9.35 -20.51
CA PHE A 56 -3.11 -9.57 -19.18
C PHE A 56 -4.63 -9.35 -19.22
N HIS A 57 -5.35 -9.85 -18.21
CA HIS A 57 -6.80 -9.78 -18.18
C HIS A 57 -7.38 -9.75 -16.77
N PHE A 58 -8.48 -9.02 -16.60
CA PHE A 58 -9.31 -8.95 -15.40
C PHE A 58 -10.79 -9.09 -15.79
N LYS A 59 -11.59 -9.65 -14.88
CA LYS A 59 -13.03 -9.91 -15.06
C LYS A 59 -13.82 -9.40 -13.87
N LYS A 60 -15.15 -9.34 -14.02
CA LYS A 60 -16.10 -8.98 -12.96
C LYS A 60 -15.86 -7.56 -12.43
N LEU A 61 -15.66 -6.63 -13.35
CA LEU A 61 -15.41 -5.23 -13.04
C LEU A 61 -16.72 -4.45 -13.05
N GLU A 62 -16.92 -3.59 -12.06
CA GLU A 62 -18.02 -2.62 -12.04
C GLU A 62 -17.64 -1.35 -12.81
N PRO A 63 -18.61 -0.57 -13.32
CA PRO A 63 -18.33 0.75 -13.87
C PRO A 63 -17.60 1.64 -12.86
N GLY A 64 -16.48 2.25 -13.26
CA GLY A 64 -15.71 3.12 -12.40
C GLY A 64 -14.30 3.38 -12.90
N MET A 65 -13.56 4.16 -12.12
CA MET A 65 -12.15 4.44 -12.36
C MET A 65 -11.30 3.40 -11.64
N TYR A 66 -10.29 2.89 -12.33
CA TYR A 66 -9.34 1.93 -11.79
C TYR A 66 -7.92 2.43 -12.00
N THR A 67 -7.05 2.19 -11.01
CA THR A 67 -5.61 2.35 -11.13
C THR A 67 -5.02 1.01 -11.54
N LEU A 68 -4.48 0.96 -12.76
CA LEU A 68 -3.73 -0.16 -13.28
C LEU A 68 -2.25 0.05 -12.99
N SER A 69 -1.68 -0.86 -12.19
CA SER A 69 -0.31 -0.81 -11.72
C SER A 69 0.49 -1.94 -12.34
N VAL A 70 1.54 -1.61 -13.09
CA VAL A 70 2.41 -2.57 -13.76
C VAL A 70 3.76 -2.55 -13.08
N PHE A 71 4.07 -3.65 -12.42
CA PHE A 71 5.35 -3.87 -11.76
C PHE A 71 6.24 -4.77 -12.61
N ILE A 72 7.42 -4.27 -12.96
CA ILE A 72 8.47 -5.04 -13.62
C ILE A 72 9.67 -5.11 -12.70
N ARG A 73 10.11 -6.34 -12.42
CA ARG A 73 11.28 -6.61 -11.57
C ARG A 73 12.49 -5.81 -12.05
N ARG A 74 13.21 -5.15 -11.13
CA ARG A 74 14.34 -4.22 -11.40
C ARG A 74 14.05 -2.96 -12.21
N ARG A 75 12.90 -2.84 -12.88
CA ARG A 75 12.50 -1.60 -13.57
C ARG A 75 11.62 -0.72 -12.68
N GLY A 76 10.88 -1.33 -11.74
CA GLY A 76 10.01 -0.63 -10.79
C GLY A 76 8.54 -0.72 -11.18
N GLU A 77 7.73 0.18 -10.63
CA GLU A 77 6.29 0.22 -10.85
C GLU A 77 5.86 1.46 -11.64
N THR A 78 5.01 1.26 -12.65
CA THR A 78 4.32 2.33 -13.36
C THR A 78 2.82 2.20 -13.23
N ARG A 79 2.10 3.31 -13.36
CA ARG A 79 0.66 3.38 -13.08
C ARG A 79 -0.07 4.18 -14.13
N ARG A 80 -1.28 3.72 -14.43
CA ARG A 80 -2.21 4.43 -15.30
C ARG A 80 -3.62 4.30 -14.77
N THR A 81 -4.33 5.41 -14.66
CA THR A 81 -5.76 5.38 -14.40
C THR A 81 -6.52 5.07 -15.69
N ILE A 82 -7.47 4.14 -15.61
CA ILE A 82 -8.35 3.75 -16.71
C ILE A 82 -9.80 3.83 -16.24
N GLU A 83 -10.67 4.21 -17.15
CA GLU A 83 -12.12 4.18 -16.93
C GLU A 83 -12.69 2.89 -17.50
N ILE A 84 -13.51 2.20 -16.72
CA ILE A 84 -14.24 1.01 -17.14
C ILE A 84 -15.72 1.32 -17.06
N GLY A 85 -16.45 1.10 -18.15
CA GLY A 85 -17.88 1.30 -18.18
C GLY A 85 -18.42 1.27 -19.61
N PRO A 86 -19.72 1.54 -19.80
CA PRO A 86 -20.36 1.48 -21.12
C PRO A 86 -19.71 2.38 -22.17
N GLY A 87 -19.12 3.51 -21.76
CA GLY A 87 -18.43 4.44 -22.67
C GLY A 87 -17.04 3.98 -23.14
N THR A 88 -16.40 3.05 -22.43
CA THR A 88 -15.06 2.55 -22.76
C THR A 88 -15.06 1.09 -23.21
N ALA A 89 -16.17 0.37 -22.97
CA ALA A 89 -16.34 -1.02 -23.35
C ALA A 89 -16.98 -1.17 -24.73
N ASN A 90 -16.65 -2.28 -25.41
CA ASN A 90 -17.37 -2.67 -26.62
C ASN A 90 -18.74 -3.29 -26.31
N SER A 91 -19.48 -3.69 -27.35
CA SER A 91 -20.81 -4.32 -27.23
C SER A 91 -20.86 -5.62 -26.42
N LYS A 92 -19.71 -6.19 -26.05
CA LYS A 92 -19.57 -7.38 -25.20
C LYS A 92 -19.11 -7.05 -23.79
N GLY A 93 -19.11 -5.77 -23.38
CA GLY A 93 -18.63 -5.34 -22.07
C GLY A 93 -17.11 -5.43 -21.89
N ARG A 94 -16.34 -5.49 -22.98
CA ARG A 94 -14.87 -5.61 -22.92
C ARG A 94 -14.18 -4.29 -23.17
N VAL A 95 -13.28 -3.92 -22.26
CA VAL A 95 -12.36 -2.79 -22.37
C VAL A 95 -10.99 -3.32 -22.77
N ALA A 96 -10.39 -2.73 -23.81
CA ALA A 96 -9.05 -3.10 -24.29
C ALA A 96 -8.08 -1.94 -24.09
N VAL A 97 -6.93 -2.19 -23.44
CA VAL A 97 -5.90 -1.17 -23.19
C VAL A 97 -4.52 -1.60 -23.69
N THR A 98 -3.82 -0.70 -24.36
CA THR A 98 -2.39 -0.88 -24.67
C THR A 98 -1.58 0.06 -23.79
N LEU A 99 -0.66 -0.51 -23.02
CA LEU A 99 0.23 0.24 -22.14
C LEU A 99 1.60 0.34 -22.79
N GLN A 100 1.95 1.55 -23.22
CA GLN A 100 3.31 1.89 -23.60
C GLN A 100 4.10 2.14 -22.32
N LEU A 101 5.15 1.37 -22.13
CA LEU A 101 5.99 1.31 -20.95
C LEU A 101 7.35 1.94 -21.29
N LYS A 102 7.43 3.26 -21.20
CA LYS A 102 8.68 4.02 -21.37
C LYS A 102 9.45 4.03 -20.06
N ASP A 103 10.78 4.14 -20.12
CA ASP A 103 11.59 4.19 -18.89
C ASP A 103 11.22 5.38 -17.99
N SER A 104 10.79 6.50 -18.57
CA SER A 104 10.24 7.65 -17.83
C SER A 104 8.97 7.33 -17.03
N ASP A 105 8.24 6.29 -17.43
CA ASP A 105 6.99 5.89 -16.77
C ASP A 105 7.30 5.08 -15.50
N PHE A 106 8.50 4.50 -15.42
CA PHE A 106 9.02 3.79 -14.24
C PHE A 106 9.78 4.78 -13.35
N VAL A 107 9.00 5.51 -12.54
CA VAL A 107 9.39 6.31 -11.37
C VAL A 107 9.99 7.70 -11.63
N TYR A 108 9.18 8.74 -11.34
CA TYR A 108 9.45 9.83 -10.38
C TYR A 108 8.12 10.57 -10.09
N ALA A 109 7.14 9.91 -9.44
CA ALA A 109 5.96 10.63 -8.92
C ALA A 109 6.30 11.58 -7.74
N THR A 110 7.55 11.56 -7.28
CA THR A 110 8.11 12.50 -6.32
C THR A 110 8.52 13.84 -6.95
N SER A 111 8.73 13.95 -8.27
CA SER A 111 9.16 15.23 -8.86
C SER A 111 8.01 16.17 -9.23
N LEU A 112 6.84 15.64 -9.61
CA LEU A 112 5.72 16.46 -10.06
C LEU A 112 4.75 16.91 -8.94
N ARG A 113 4.83 16.32 -7.74
CA ARG A 113 3.93 16.67 -6.61
C ARG A 113 4.59 17.35 -5.42
N ARG A 114 5.93 17.47 -5.39
CA ARG A 114 6.67 18.14 -4.30
C ARG A 114 6.28 19.61 -4.08
N HIS A 115 5.49 20.21 -4.98
CA HIS A 115 5.14 21.64 -4.93
C HIS A 115 3.65 21.94 -5.13
N ILE A 116 2.74 20.99 -4.94
CA ILE A 116 1.31 21.32 -4.79
C ILE A 116 0.99 21.32 -3.29
N VAL A 117 1.44 22.39 -2.62
CA VAL A 117 0.97 22.68 -1.26
C VAL A 117 -0.52 22.99 -1.41
N SER A 118 -1.37 22.19 -0.76
CA SER A 118 -2.81 22.43 -0.86
C SER A 118 -3.13 23.85 -0.37
N ALA A 119 -4.16 24.50 -0.91
CA ALA A 119 -4.57 25.83 -0.43
C ALA A 119 -4.82 25.85 1.10
N ARG A 120 -5.18 24.70 1.68
CA ARG A 120 -5.31 24.50 3.14
C ARG A 120 -3.97 24.51 3.86
N GLN A 121 -2.91 23.94 3.28
CA GLN A 121 -1.55 23.99 3.81
C GLN A 121 -0.90 25.37 3.65
N LEU A 122 -1.30 26.17 2.66
CA LEU A 122 -0.88 27.58 2.55
C LEU A 122 -1.57 28.49 3.58
N ALA A 123 -2.66 28.03 4.21
CA ALA A 123 -3.41 28.76 5.21
C ALA A 123 -2.95 28.49 6.67
N ILE A 124 -1.80 27.86 6.87
CA ILE A 124 -1.27 27.61 8.22
C ILE A 124 -0.70 28.92 8.79
N PRO A 125 -1.23 29.43 9.92
CA PRO A 125 -0.74 30.66 10.53
C PRO A 125 0.69 30.50 11.07
N GLU A 126 1.46 31.58 11.04
CA GLU A 126 2.86 31.59 11.51
C GLU A 126 2.99 31.19 12.98
N SER A 127 1.96 31.43 13.80
CA SER A 127 1.91 30.98 15.20
C SER A 127 1.86 29.44 15.33
N ALA A 128 1.13 28.75 14.44
CA ALA A 128 1.11 27.30 14.39
C ALA A 128 2.45 26.75 13.87
N LEU A 129 3.03 27.38 12.84
CA LEU A 129 4.36 27.03 12.34
C LEU A 129 5.44 27.19 13.41
N ARG A 130 5.39 28.27 14.20
CA ARG A 130 6.29 28.49 15.33
C ARG A 130 6.15 27.38 16.37
N SER A 131 4.93 27.08 16.79
CA SER A 131 4.66 26.00 17.75
C SER A 131 5.20 24.66 17.24
N TYR A 132 4.99 24.35 15.96
CA TYR A 132 5.54 23.16 15.32
C TYR A 132 7.08 23.13 15.30
N ARG A 133 7.75 24.25 15.00
CA ARG A 133 9.22 24.34 15.05
C ARG A 133 9.76 24.17 16.47
N ASP A 134 9.06 24.70 17.47
CA ASP A 134 9.46 24.54 18.86
C ASP A 134 9.31 23.07 19.30
N ALA A 135 8.24 22.38 18.89
CA ALA A 135 8.13 20.94 19.09
C ALA A 135 9.29 20.15 18.44
N GLN A 136 9.73 20.52 17.24
CA GLN A 136 10.87 19.87 16.59
C GLN A 136 12.17 20.06 17.39
N LYS A 137 12.38 21.24 18.00
CA LYS A 137 13.52 21.48 18.88
C LYS A 137 13.44 20.63 20.13
N ASP A 138 12.26 20.51 20.74
CA ASP A 138 12.07 19.69 21.94
C ASP A 138 12.33 18.21 21.65
N LEU A 139 11.84 17.69 20.52
CA LEU A 139 12.16 16.33 20.05
C LEU A 139 13.66 16.12 19.86
N SER A 140 14.38 17.10 19.30
CA SER A 140 15.86 17.02 19.15
C SER A 140 16.61 16.99 20.49
N ARG A 141 15.97 17.45 21.56
CA ARG A 141 16.46 17.42 22.94
C ARG A 141 15.92 16.23 23.74
N TYR A 142 15.16 15.34 23.10
CA TYR A 142 14.45 14.22 23.72
C TYR A 142 13.40 14.65 24.77
N ASP A 143 12.95 15.90 24.75
CA ASP A 143 11.86 16.39 25.60
C ASP A 143 10.51 16.12 24.91
N VAL A 144 10.02 14.90 25.07
CA VAL A 144 8.78 14.44 24.42
C VAL A 144 7.55 15.17 24.96
N ASP A 145 7.52 15.49 26.26
CA ASP A 145 6.36 16.13 26.89
C ASP A 145 6.17 17.57 26.40
N SER A 146 7.25 18.35 26.30
CA SER A 146 7.20 19.69 25.73
C SER A 146 6.86 19.64 24.23
N ALA A 147 7.41 18.67 23.49
CA ALA A 147 7.08 18.48 22.09
C ALA A 147 5.59 18.21 21.86
N VAL A 148 4.98 17.35 22.68
CA VAL A 148 3.53 17.07 22.60
C VAL A 148 2.72 18.35 22.83
N LYS A 149 3.02 19.13 23.87
CA LYS A 149 2.33 20.39 24.16
C LYS A 149 2.41 21.38 22.99
N HIS A 150 3.60 21.52 22.40
CA HIS A 150 3.80 22.40 21.26
C HIS A 150 3.08 21.90 19.99
N LEU A 151 3.03 20.58 19.77
CA LEU A 151 2.26 20.01 18.66
C LEU A 151 0.75 20.14 18.85
N GLU A 152 0.24 19.89 20.06
CA GLU A 152 -1.17 20.12 20.42
C GLU A 152 -1.53 21.59 20.17
N ARG A 153 -0.68 22.53 20.60
CA ARG A 153 -0.88 23.94 20.30
C ARG A 153 -0.89 24.23 18.79
N ALA A 154 -0.03 23.57 18.01
CA ALA A 154 0.03 23.75 16.57
C ALA A 154 -1.27 23.27 15.88
N VAL A 155 -1.82 22.12 16.29
CA VAL A 155 -3.09 21.61 15.72
C VAL A 155 -4.31 22.37 16.22
N ASP A 156 -4.29 22.92 17.44
CA ASP A 156 -5.35 23.81 17.93
C ASP A 156 -5.42 25.11 17.13
N LEU A 157 -4.24 25.68 16.81
CA LEU A 157 -4.13 26.89 16.00
C LEU A 157 -4.42 26.63 14.52
N ALA A 158 -4.18 25.42 14.05
CA ALA A 158 -4.32 25.02 12.67
C ALA A 158 -4.75 23.54 12.56
N PRO A 159 -6.04 23.23 12.69
CA PRO A 159 -6.54 21.86 12.59
C PRO A 159 -6.23 21.17 11.26
N GLN A 160 -5.97 21.96 10.20
CA GLN A 160 -5.54 21.50 8.88
C GLN A 160 -4.04 21.17 8.77
N PHE A 161 -3.27 21.27 9.86
CA PHE A 161 -1.82 21.05 9.86
C PHE A 161 -1.47 19.55 9.91
N SER A 162 -1.56 18.88 8.76
CA SER A 162 -1.32 17.44 8.61
C SER A 162 -0.02 16.95 9.25
N ALA A 163 1.11 17.67 9.06
CA ALA A 163 2.39 17.27 9.62
C ALA A 163 2.42 17.28 11.17
N ALA A 164 1.73 18.22 11.81
CA ALA A 164 1.64 18.27 13.27
C ALA A 164 0.82 17.10 13.82
N TRP A 165 -0.31 16.79 13.18
CA TRP A 165 -1.10 15.59 13.48
C TRP A 165 -0.28 14.29 13.30
N ASN A 166 0.47 14.18 12.21
CA ASN A 166 1.32 13.01 11.97
C ASN A 166 2.40 12.84 13.06
N ASN A 167 3.02 13.93 13.52
CA ASN A 167 4.01 13.84 14.59
C ASN A 167 3.39 13.47 15.95
N LEU A 168 2.20 13.99 16.28
CA LEU A 168 1.44 13.55 17.46
C LEU A 168 1.14 12.05 17.41
N GLY A 169 0.69 11.57 16.24
CA GLY A 169 0.44 10.15 16.04
C GLY A 169 1.69 9.30 16.20
N THR A 170 2.83 9.77 15.70
CA THR A 170 4.13 9.09 15.80
C THR A 170 4.58 8.97 17.25
N ILE A 171 4.48 10.06 18.02
CA ILE A 171 4.80 10.06 19.46
C ILE A 171 3.86 9.12 20.23
N ALA A 172 2.55 9.16 19.93
CA ALA A 172 1.58 8.25 20.53
C ALA A 172 1.89 6.78 20.21
N TYR A 173 2.26 6.47 18.97
CA TYR A 173 2.64 5.12 18.54
C TYR A 173 3.87 4.61 19.27
N GLN A 174 4.92 5.44 19.38
CA GLN A 174 6.13 5.12 20.15
C GLN A 174 5.83 4.90 21.64
N GLY A 175 4.89 5.68 22.18
CA GLY A 175 4.34 5.50 23.53
C GLY A 175 3.35 4.34 23.66
N ARG A 176 3.17 3.50 22.61
CA ARG A 176 2.23 2.37 22.54
C ARG A 176 0.75 2.74 22.76
N LYS A 177 0.39 4.01 22.59
CA LYS A 177 -0.98 4.52 22.64
C LYS A 177 -1.60 4.41 21.25
N TYR A 178 -1.83 3.17 20.79
CA TYR A 178 -2.17 2.89 19.39
C TYR A 178 -3.50 3.51 18.93
N ASP A 179 -4.52 3.57 19.79
CA ASP A 179 -5.80 4.21 19.43
C ASP A 179 -5.65 5.71 19.20
N ARG A 180 -4.88 6.39 20.06
CA ARG A 180 -4.56 7.82 19.88
C ARG A 180 -3.69 8.04 18.64
N ALA A 181 -2.77 7.13 18.35
CA ALA A 181 -1.97 7.18 17.14
C ALA A 181 -2.84 7.09 15.88
N GLU A 182 -3.79 6.14 15.84
CA GLU A 182 -4.76 6.01 14.75
C GLU A 182 -5.56 7.30 14.56
N GLU A 183 -6.12 7.87 15.64
CA GLU A 183 -6.89 9.12 15.58
C GLU A 183 -6.07 10.25 14.94
N CYS A 184 -4.85 10.49 15.44
CA CYS A 184 -3.95 11.51 14.93
C CYS A 184 -3.56 11.27 13.47
N PHE A 185 -3.25 10.02 13.07
CA PHE A 185 -2.91 9.73 11.68
C PHE A 185 -4.11 9.86 10.75
N ARG A 186 -5.32 9.51 11.18
CA ARG A 186 -6.55 9.76 10.40
C ARG A 186 -6.78 11.25 10.20
N MET A 187 -6.56 12.07 11.23
CA MET A 187 -6.60 13.53 11.08
C MET A 187 -5.55 14.00 10.07
N ALA A 188 -4.31 13.51 10.14
CA ALA A 188 -3.27 13.87 9.17
C ALA A 188 -3.67 13.53 7.72
N VAL A 189 -4.19 12.31 7.48
CA VAL A 189 -4.66 11.85 6.16
C VAL A 189 -5.89 12.63 5.69
N GLN A 190 -6.80 13.03 6.59
CA GLN A 190 -7.95 13.84 6.22
C GLN A 190 -7.53 15.22 5.67
N GLN A 191 -6.48 15.82 6.24
CA GLN A 191 -6.00 17.14 5.83
C GLN A 191 -5.08 17.09 4.62
N ASP A 192 -4.29 16.02 4.50
CA ASP A 192 -3.48 15.73 3.32
C ASP A 192 -3.64 14.25 2.92
N PRO A 193 -4.63 13.93 2.07
CA PRO A 193 -4.90 12.56 1.63
C PRO A 193 -3.77 11.92 0.81
N GLN A 194 -2.77 12.70 0.41
CA GLN A 194 -1.63 12.24 -0.38
C GLN A 194 -0.32 12.26 0.42
N SER A 195 -0.35 12.66 1.70
CA SER A 195 0.83 12.62 2.56
C SER A 195 1.29 11.18 2.73
N TYR A 196 2.45 10.87 2.16
CA TYR A 196 3.06 9.56 2.27
C TYR A 196 3.27 9.16 3.74
N GLU A 197 3.82 10.08 4.54
CA GLU A 197 4.11 9.87 5.95
C GLU A 197 2.85 9.51 6.73
N ALA A 198 1.75 10.25 6.52
CA ALA A 198 0.48 9.97 7.17
C ALA A 198 -0.12 8.63 6.72
N LEU A 199 -0.05 8.30 5.44
CA LEU A 199 -0.57 7.05 4.88
C LEU A 199 0.18 5.82 5.41
N VAL A 200 1.52 5.83 5.38
CA VAL A 200 2.34 4.69 5.84
C VAL A 200 2.23 4.51 7.36
N ASN A 201 2.12 5.61 8.11
CA ASN A 201 1.94 5.53 9.55
C ASN A 201 0.55 5.04 9.96
N LEU A 202 -0.51 5.51 9.27
CA LEU A 202 -1.87 5.02 9.49
C LEU A 202 -1.97 3.53 9.15
N GLY A 203 -1.46 3.12 7.99
CA GLY A 203 -1.44 1.72 7.60
C GLY A 203 -0.67 0.85 8.61
N GLY A 204 0.49 1.30 9.07
CA GLY A 204 1.27 0.63 10.11
C GLY A 204 0.51 0.43 11.43
N VAL A 205 -0.13 1.49 11.97
CA VAL A 205 -0.88 1.35 13.23
C VAL A 205 -2.12 0.48 13.08
N LEU A 206 -2.80 0.52 11.94
CA LEU A 206 -3.97 -0.33 11.68
C LEU A 206 -3.59 -1.81 11.65
N VAL A 207 -2.41 -2.16 11.14
CA VAL A 207 -1.91 -3.55 11.24
C VAL A 207 -1.68 -3.95 12.70
N THR A 208 -1.06 -3.08 13.50
CA THR A 208 -0.86 -3.31 14.94
C THR A 208 -2.18 -3.50 15.68
N LEU A 209 -3.21 -2.74 15.31
CA LEU A 209 -4.58 -2.84 15.83
C LEU A 209 -5.41 -3.97 15.19
N ARG A 210 -4.82 -4.79 14.31
CA ARG A 210 -5.49 -5.89 13.59
C ARG A 210 -6.65 -5.47 12.68
N LYS A 211 -6.73 -4.19 12.30
CA LYS A 211 -7.68 -3.65 11.31
C LYS A 211 -7.14 -3.84 9.89
N LEU A 212 -6.99 -5.11 9.49
CA LEU A 212 -6.18 -5.49 8.32
C LEU A 212 -6.75 -5.01 6.98
N ASP A 213 -8.08 -4.97 6.82
CA ASP A 213 -8.72 -4.53 5.57
C ASP A 213 -8.49 -3.03 5.32
N GLU A 214 -8.62 -2.20 6.35
CA GLU A 214 -8.30 -0.78 6.28
C GLU A 214 -6.80 -0.55 6.11
N ALA A 215 -5.98 -1.31 6.84
CA ALA A 215 -4.53 -1.24 6.69
C ALA A 215 -4.09 -1.52 5.25
N LEU A 216 -4.74 -2.47 4.59
CA LEU A 216 -4.47 -2.80 3.19
C LEU A 216 -4.73 -1.60 2.27
N ASP A 217 -5.85 -0.90 2.44
CA ASP A 217 -6.18 0.30 1.66
C ASP A 217 -5.15 1.42 1.85
N TYR A 218 -4.78 1.73 3.10
CA TYR A 218 -3.83 2.80 3.38
C TYR A 218 -2.39 2.45 3.00
N ASN A 219 -1.94 1.21 3.24
CA ASN A 219 -0.61 0.76 2.81
C ASN A 219 -0.51 0.68 1.29
N LEU A 220 -1.61 0.29 0.61
CA LEU A 220 -1.69 0.39 -0.84
C LEU A 220 -1.52 1.85 -1.27
N LYS A 221 -2.27 2.79 -0.68
CA LYS A 221 -2.13 4.23 -0.97
C LYS A 221 -0.71 4.76 -0.70
N ALA A 222 -0.04 4.28 0.35
CA ALA A 222 1.35 4.66 0.65
C ALA A 222 2.32 4.18 -0.45
N VAL A 223 2.21 2.92 -0.89
CA VAL A 223 2.94 2.41 -2.06
C VAL A 223 2.54 3.20 -3.32
N LEU A 224 1.25 3.55 -3.46
CA LEU A 224 0.75 4.40 -4.55
C LEU A 224 1.38 5.81 -4.55
N ALA A 225 1.73 6.35 -3.38
CA ALA A 225 2.42 7.64 -3.27
C ALA A 225 3.93 7.53 -3.54
N ARG A 226 4.59 6.46 -3.05
CA ARG A 226 6.03 6.20 -3.25
C ARG A 226 6.28 4.73 -3.63
N PRO A 227 6.22 4.38 -4.93
CA PRO A 227 6.31 2.98 -5.39
C PRO A 227 7.65 2.30 -5.08
N ASN A 228 8.74 3.06 -5.04
CA ASN A 228 10.09 2.56 -4.79
C ASN A 228 10.57 2.83 -3.35
N ASP A 229 9.65 3.01 -2.40
CA ASP A 229 10.00 3.14 -0.99
C ASP A 229 9.98 1.75 -0.32
N ALA A 230 11.11 1.34 0.26
CA ALA A 230 11.24 0.03 0.89
C ALA A 230 10.28 -0.14 2.08
N LEU A 231 10.05 0.90 2.89
CA LEU A 231 9.17 0.80 4.06
C LEU A 231 7.72 0.54 3.64
N ALA A 232 7.22 1.30 2.66
CA ALA A 232 5.85 1.11 2.18
C ALA A 232 5.63 -0.26 1.55
N ASN A 233 6.59 -0.73 0.73
CA ASN A 233 6.53 -2.07 0.15
C ASN A 233 6.61 -3.17 1.23
N ALA A 234 7.44 -2.98 2.26
CA ALA A 234 7.55 -3.93 3.37
C ALA A 234 6.24 -4.01 4.15
N GLN A 235 5.63 -2.87 4.48
CA GLN A 235 4.36 -2.82 5.20
C GLN A 235 3.20 -3.40 4.38
N LEU A 236 3.13 -3.09 3.09
CA LEU A 236 2.11 -3.67 2.21
C LEU A 236 2.31 -5.18 2.07
N GLY A 237 3.55 -5.65 1.89
CA GLY A 237 3.89 -7.07 1.86
C GLY A 237 3.52 -7.80 3.15
N PHE A 238 3.78 -7.20 4.31
CA PHE A 238 3.36 -7.71 5.61
C PHE A 238 1.84 -7.73 5.79
N THR A 239 1.15 -6.71 5.28
CA THR A 239 -0.31 -6.65 5.32
C THR A 239 -0.92 -7.77 4.48
N TYR A 240 -0.44 -7.96 3.24
CA TYR A 240 -0.85 -9.09 2.38
C TYR A 240 -0.56 -10.45 3.01
N PHE A 241 0.58 -10.61 3.67
CA PHE A 241 0.89 -11.82 4.43
C PHE A 241 -0.14 -12.05 5.53
N SER A 242 -0.51 -11.00 6.27
CA SER A 242 -1.44 -11.06 7.39
C SER A 242 -2.88 -11.39 6.95
N VAL A 243 -3.29 -10.98 5.75
CA VAL A 243 -4.59 -11.34 5.15
C VAL A 243 -4.53 -12.63 4.30
N GLY A 244 -3.40 -13.35 4.31
CA GLY A 244 -3.25 -14.65 3.62
C GLY A 244 -3.01 -14.58 2.11
N GLN A 245 -2.82 -13.38 1.55
CA GLN A 245 -2.54 -13.18 0.12
C GLN A 245 -1.04 -13.33 -0.16
N TYR A 246 -0.54 -14.56 -0.05
CA TYR A 246 0.90 -14.85 -0.03
C TYR A 246 1.64 -14.54 -1.35
N ASP A 247 0.98 -14.56 -2.50
CA ASP A 247 1.64 -14.18 -3.77
C ASP A 247 1.94 -12.68 -3.83
N LEU A 248 1.00 -11.86 -3.39
CA LEU A 248 1.18 -10.41 -3.29
C LEU A 248 2.18 -10.07 -2.18
N ALA A 249 2.14 -10.78 -1.06
CA ALA A 249 3.16 -10.65 -0.03
C ALA A 249 4.55 -10.90 -0.62
N VAL A 250 4.76 -12.01 -1.34
CA VAL A 250 6.05 -12.29 -2.01
C VAL A 250 6.43 -11.19 -2.98
N LYS A 251 5.52 -10.71 -3.84
CA LYS A 251 5.78 -9.61 -4.77
C LYS A 251 6.38 -8.38 -4.07
N TYR A 252 5.71 -7.88 -3.04
CA TYR A 252 6.10 -6.63 -2.37
C TYR A 252 7.30 -6.80 -1.43
N LEU A 253 7.43 -7.97 -0.78
CA LEU A 253 8.60 -8.28 0.05
C LEU A 253 9.86 -8.48 -0.81
N GLU A 254 9.76 -9.19 -1.94
CA GLU A 254 10.88 -9.33 -2.88
C GLU A 254 11.30 -7.98 -3.48
N HIS A 255 10.34 -7.11 -3.79
CA HIS A 255 10.68 -5.77 -4.27
C HIS A 255 11.40 -4.95 -3.19
N THR A 256 10.93 -5.01 -1.94
CA THR A 256 11.61 -4.38 -0.80
C THR A 256 13.06 -4.87 -0.67
N ARG A 257 13.31 -6.17 -0.85
CA ARG A 257 14.66 -6.75 -0.85
C ARG A 257 15.56 -6.17 -1.92
N GLU A 258 15.00 -5.88 -3.10
CA GLU A 258 15.72 -5.25 -4.21
C GLU A 258 16.02 -3.77 -3.93
N LEU A 259 15.11 -3.06 -3.27
CA LEU A 259 15.23 -1.63 -2.97
C LEU A 259 16.21 -1.33 -1.84
N ASP A 260 16.17 -2.11 -0.76
CA ASP A 260 17.09 -1.96 0.39
C ASP A 260 17.58 -3.33 0.87
N PRO A 261 18.57 -3.93 0.19
CA PRO A 261 19.12 -5.21 0.58
C PRO A 261 19.82 -5.20 1.95
N ALA A 262 20.18 -4.03 2.49
CA ALA A 262 20.94 -3.89 3.72
C ALA A 262 20.04 -3.94 4.96
N ASN A 263 18.86 -3.31 4.91
CA ASN A 263 17.92 -3.24 6.05
C ASN A 263 16.71 -4.18 5.94
N PHE A 264 16.86 -5.30 5.23
CA PHE A 264 15.76 -6.22 4.87
C PHE A 264 15.58 -7.41 5.83
N SER A 265 15.61 -7.21 7.15
CA SER A 265 15.71 -8.35 8.08
C SER A 265 14.36 -8.97 8.47
N TYR A 266 13.37 -8.15 8.82
CA TYR A 266 12.04 -8.64 9.18
C TYR A 266 11.24 -9.18 7.98
N PRO A 267 11.20 -8.48 6.83
CA PRO A 267 10.62 -9.02 5.60
C PRO A 267 11.23 -10.35 5.10
N GLN A 268 12.54 -10.58 5.32
CA GLN A 268 13.23 -11.85 5.00
C GLN A 268 12.58 -13.05 5.68
N LEU A 269 12.24 -12.91 6.96
CA LEU A 269 11.61 -13.97 7.74
C LEU A 269 10.19 -14.29 7.25
N LEU A 270 9.47 -13.28 6.73
CA LEU A 270 8.15 -13.49 6.12
C LEU A 270 8.27 -14.26 4.80
N LEU A 271 9.24 -13.91 3.94
CA LEU A 271 9.52 -14.67 2.71
C LEU A 271 9.89 -16.13 3.02
N PHE A 272 10.76 -16.35 4.02
CA PHE A 272 11.09 -17.68 4.51
C PHE A 272 9.83 -18.49 4.90
N GLN A 273 8.92 -17.89 5.67
CA GLN A 273 7.68 -18.54 6.08
C GLN A 273 6.79 -18.89 4.90
N ILE A 274 6.67 -17.99 3.91
CA ILE A 274 5.86 -18.24 2.71
C ILE A 274 6.48 -19.38 1.88
N TYR A 275 7.79 -19.32 1.61
CA TYR A 275 8.49 -20.35 0.84
C TYR A 275 8.45 -21.72 1.52
N SER A 276 8.59 -21.76 2.85
CA SER A 276 8.47 -22.99 3.62
C SER A 276 7.07 -23.62 3.48
N ARG A 277 6.01 -22.82 3.58
CA ARG A 277 4.63 -23.28 3.39
C ARG A 277 4.37 -23.82 1.98
N ARG A 278 5.10 -23.33 0.98
CA ARG A 278 4.98 -23.76 -0.42
C ARG A 278 5.89 -24.94 -0.77
N GLY A 279 6.66 -25.47 0.19
CA GLY A 279 7.65 -26.51 -0.08
C GLY A 279 8.82 -26.05 -0.94
N GLN A 280 9.01 -24.73 -1.11
CA GLN A 280 10.10 -24.14 -1.88
C GLN A 280 11.38 -24.10 -1.04
N ARG A 281 11.93 -25.29 -0.77
CA ARG A 281 13.01 -25.53 0.21
C ARG A 281 14.26 -24.71 -0.07
N ASP A 282 14.69 -24.62 -1.33
CA ASP A 282 15.88 -23.84 -1.71
C ASP A 282 15.71 -22.34 -1.47
N GLN A 283 14.55 -21.78 -1.84
CA GLN A 283 14.25 -20.37 -1.61
C GLN A 283 14.13 -20.07 -0.12
N ALA A 284 13.51 -20.98 0.64
CA ALA A 284 13.41 -20.86 2.10
C ALA A 284 14.79 -20.88 2.77
N ALA A 285 15.67 -21.83 2.40
CA ALA A 285 17.03 -21.90 2.91
C ALA A 285 17.82 -20.63 2.59
N GLN A 286 17.73 -20.15 1.34
CA GLN A 286 18.38 -18.92 0.91
C GLN A 286 17.97 -17.70 1.77
N MET A 287 16.69 -17.58 2.15
CA MET A 287 16.25 -16.46 2.99
C MET A 287 16.91 -16.48 4.38
N LEU A 288 17.10 -17.67 4.98
CA LEU A 288 17.76 -17.80 6.27
C LEU A 288 19.27 -17.60 6.18
N GLU A 289 19.91 -18.11 5.11
CA GLU A 289 21.33 -17.89 4.82
C GLU A 289 21.65 -16.39 4.67
N ASP A 290 20.83 -15.69 3.87
CA ASP A 290 20.92 -14.24 3.67
C ASP A 290 20.71 -13.47 4.99
N PHE A 291 19.78 -13.93 5.84
CA PHE A 291 19.49 -13.32 7.13
C PHE A 291 20.67 -13.48 8.10
N LEU A 292 21.20 -14.70 8.26
CA LEU A 292 22.33 -14.97 9.16
C LEU A 292 23.63 -14.31 8.71
N THR A 293 23.81 -14.09 7.40
CA THR A 293 24.95 -13.34 6.87
C THR A 293 24.95 -11.89 7.39
N ARG A 294 23.76 -11.31 7.60
CA ARG A 294 23.59 -9.93 8.11
C ARG A 294 23.47 -9.87 9.64
N HIS A 295 23.02 -10.95 10.25
CA HIS A 295 22.79 -11.07 11.69
C HIS A 295 23.53 -12.28 12.26
N PRO A 296 24.88 -12.30 12.25
CA PRO A 296 25.65 -13.44 12.69
C PRO A 296 25.43 -13.79 14.17
N ASP A 297 25.12 -12.77 14.98
CA ASP A 297 24.91 -12.86 16.44
C ASP A 297 23.42 -13.01 16.82
N TRP A 298 22.54 -13.36 15.86
CA TRP A 298 21.12 -13.54 16.13
C TRP A 298 20.92 -14.61 17.23
N PRO A 299 20.11 -14.35 18.29
CA PRO A 299 20.00 -15.26 19.43
C PRO A 299 19.58 -16.70 19.10
N GLN A 300 18.91 -16.92 17.96
CA GLN A 300 18.54 -18.26 17.49
C GLN A 300 19.31 -18.71 16.23
N ALA A 301 20.54 -18.22 16.02
CA ALA A 301 21.34 -18.52 14.83
C ALA A 301 21.57 -20.02 14.63
N ASP A 302 21.89 -20.77 15.68
CA ASP A 302 22.16 -22.21 15.58
C ASP A 302 20.94 -23.00 15.12
N LYS A 303 19.76 -22.68 15.69
CA LYS A 303 18.49 -23.26 15.24
C LYS A 303 18.18 -22.92 13.79
N MET A 304 18.52 -21.71 13.33
CA MET A 304 18.39 -21.34 11.93
C MET A 304 19.36 -22.13 11.04
N ARG A 305 20.61 -22.37 11.47
CA ARG A 305 21.58 -23.21 10.76
C ARG A 305 21.12 -24.66 10.64
N GLU A 306 20.57 -25.25 11.70
CA GLU A 306 19.94 -26.56 11.66
C GLU A 306 18.78 -26.61 10.66
N THR A 307 17.94 -25.57 10.66
CA THR A 307 16.82 -25.43 9.71
C THR A 307 17.33 -25.36 8.27
N ILE A 308 18.39 -24.59 8.00
CA ILE A 308 19.04 -24.50 6.69
C ILE A 308 19.55 -25.88 6.25
N ALA A 309 20.28 -26.60 7.12
CA ALA A 309 20.79 -27.92 6.81
C ALA A 309 19.66 -28.91 6.48
N GLY A 310 18.58 -28.86 7.27
CA GLY A 310 17.37 -29.65 7.05
C GLY A 310 16.66 -29.33 5.73
N LEU A 311 16.67 -28.07 5.26
CA LEU A 311 16.07 -27.66 4.00
C LEU A 311 16.93 -28.02 2.78
N ARG A 312 18.26 -27.97 2.91
CA ARG A 312 19.24 -28.30 1.86
C ARG A 312 19.46 -29.81 1.71
N ALA A 313 19.06 -30.61 2.69
CA ALA A 313 19.15 -32.07 2.61
C ALA A 313 18.30 -32.61 1.43
N PRO A 314 18.80 -33.64 0.70
CA PRO A 314 18.04 -34.30 -0.36
C PRO A 314 16.69 -34.80 0.15
N SER A 315 15.65 -34.70 -0.69
CA SER A 315 14.36 -35.30 -0.36
C SER A 315 14.50 -36.82 -0.51
N HIS A 316 14.32 -37.56 0.59
CA HIS A 316 14.29 -39.03 0.59
C HIS A 316 13.00 -39.58 -0.03
#